data_AF-A0A8T5LWU6-F1
#
_entry.id   AF-A0A8T5LWU6-F1
#
_cell.length_a   1.000
_cell.length_b   1.000
_cell.length_c   1.000
_cell.angle_alpha   90.00
_cell.angle_beta   90.00
_cell.angle_gamma   90.00
#
_symmetry.space_group_name_H-M   'P 1'
#
loop_
_entity.id
_entity.type
_entity.pdbx_description
1 polymer ?
#
loop_
_entity_poly.entity_id
_entity_poly.type
_entity_poly.pdbx_seq_one_letter_code
_entity_poly.pdbx_strand_id
1 'polypeptide(L)'
;MKKKRLNQKGEFGVFRLLIGAVLGLALLLVVLSIIADVEEQKYRISALHFSDGFSSAINLPNGTPVQQEDLFFKQGEVFTDSALAKKFNFEDETCILFFTDHSGVSVSADQHIARIIHPVHTDVFFDCKNIGACRPHCRVSFGKELPIR
;
A
#
# COMPACT_ATOMS: atom_id res chain seq x y z
N MET A 1 -43.91 -57.12 26.38
CA MET A 1 -42.87 -56.07 26.33
C MET A 1 -42.53 -55.73 24.87
N LYS A 2 -43.02 -54.59 24.35
CA LYS A 2 -42.69 -54.12 22.99
C LYS A 2 -41.37 -53.33 23.04
N LYS A 3 -40.30 -53.90 22.46
CA LYS A 3 -39.03 -53.21 22.22
C LYS A 3 -39.25 -52.10 21.19
N LYS A 4 -39.27 -50.83 21.61
CA LYS A 4 -39.21 -49.66 20.72
C LYS A 4 -37.84 -49.68 20.03
N ARG A 5 -37.79 -50.03 18.75
CA ARG A 5 -36.60 -49.79 17.92
C ARG A 5 -36.53 -48.29 17.66
N LEU A 6 -35.55 -47.60 18.26
CA LEU A 6 -35.23 -46.22 17.89
C LEU A 6 -34.82 -46.22 16.42
N ASN A 7 -35.55 -45.44 15.63
CA ASN A 7 -35.33 -45.29 14.20
C ASN A 7 -34.12 -44.36 13.97
N GLN A 8 -32.90 -44.93 14.02
CA GLN A 8 -31.61 -44.25 13.81
C GLN A 8 -31.41 -43.60 12.41
N LYS A 9 -32.39 -43.70 11.51
CA LYS A 9 -32.28 -43.14 10.14
C LYS A 9 -32.42 -41.61 10.09
N GLY A 10 -33.04 -40.97 11.08
CA GLY A 10 -33.19 -39.50 11.14
C GLY A 10 -31.91 -38.77 11.58
N GLU A 11 -31.18 -39.33 12.54
CA GLU A 11 -29.96 -38.70 13.10
C GLU A 11 -28.82 -38.61 12.08
N PHE A 12 -28.65 -39.62 11.22
CA PHE A 12 -27.59 -39.62 10.19
C PHE A 12 -27.80 -38.58 9.08
N GLY A 13 -29.05 -38.24 8.75
CA GLY A 13 -29.36 -37.23 7.74
C GLY A 13 -28.98 -35.82 8.20
N VAL A 14 -29.31 -35.49 9.46
CA VAL A 14 -28.93 -34.22 10.08
C VAL A 14 -27.42 -34.11 10.22
N PHE A 15 -26.75 -35.20 10.61
CA PHE A 15 -25.29 -35.23 10.73
C PHE A 15 -24.59 -34.97 9.38
N ARG A 16 -25.10 -35.53 8.27
CA ARG A 16 -24.59 -35.27 6.92
C ARG A 16 -24.80 -33.82 6.47
N LEU A 17 -25.95 -33.23 6.80
CA LEU A 17 -26.21 -31.81 6.53
C LEU A 17 -25.24 -30.89 7.31
N LEU A 18 -24.98 -31.20 8.58
CA LEU A 18 -24.02 -30.45 9.39
C LEU A 18 -22.59 -30.55 8.84
N ILE A 19 -22.15 -31.76 8.44
CA ILE A 19 -20.83 -31.94 7.81
C ILE A 19 -20.73 -31.12 6.52
N GLY A 20 -21.77 -31.15 5.67
CA GLY A 20 -21.81 -30.35 4.44
C GLY A 20 -21.71 -28.85 4.71
N ALA A 21 -22.41 -28.35 5.75
CA ALA A 21 -22.35 -26.95 6.16
C ALA A 21 -20.96 -26.56 6.68
N VAL A 22 -20.33 -27.40 7.50
CA VAL A 22 -18.96 -27.16 8.02
C VAL A 22 -17.93 -27.14 6.89
N LEU A 23 -18.02 -28.07 5.94
CA LEU A 23 -17.14 -28.11 4.77
C LEU A 23 -17.34 -26.86 3.88
N GLY A 24 -18.59 -26.45 3.67
CA GLY A 24 -18.89 -25.22 2.93
C GLY A 24 -18.32 -23.98 3.61
N LEU A 25 -18.44 -23.89 4.94
CA LEU A 25 -17.90 -22.77 5.71
C LEU A 25 -16.36 -22.77 5.70
N ALA A 26 -15.72 -23.94 5.80
CA ALA A 26 -14.27 -24.06 5.68
C ALA A 26 -13.77 -23.58 4.31
N LEU A 27 -14.47 -23.95 3.23
CA LEU A 27 -14.12 -23.49 1.89
C LEU A 27 -14.28 -21.97 1.74
N LEU A 28 -15.33 -21.39 2.33
CA LEU A 28 -15.53 -19.94 2.33
C LEU A 28 -14.40 -19.21 3.08
N LEU A 29 -13.93 -19.75 4.21
CA LEU A 29 -12.78 -19.20 4.93
C LEU A 29 -11.50 -19.23 4.11
N VAL A 30 -11.25 -20.31 3.36
CA VAL A 30 -10.08 -20.40 2.46
C VAL A 30 -10.16 -19.31 1.39
N VAL A 31 -11.33 -19.11 0.78
CA VAL A 31 -11.52 -18.05 -0.23
C VAL A 31 -11.27 -16.67 0.36
N LEU A 32 -11.82 -16.38 1.55
CA LEU A 32 -11.59 -15.11 2.24
C LEU A 32 -10.10 -14.89 2.56
N SER A 33 -9.39 -15.95 2.97
CA SER A 33 -7.96 -15.88 3.25
C SER A 33 -7.14 -15.54 2.00
N ILE A 34 -7.49 -16.11 0.85
CA ILE A 34 -6.81 -15.81 -0.42
C ILE A 34 -7.06 -14.36 -0.84
N ILE A 35 -8.30 -13.88 -0.71
CA ILE A 35 -8.65 -12.49 -1.05
C ILE A 35 -7.85 -11.51 -0.17
N ALA A 36 -7.76 -11.78 1.14
CA ALA A 36 -6.99 -10.97 2.07
C ALA A 36 -5.49 -10.95 1.75
N ASP A 37 -4.91 -12.10 1.38
CA ASP A 37 -3.50 -12.19 0.99
C ASP A 37 -3.22 -11.40 -0.30
N VAL A 38 -4.06 -11.56 -1.33
CA VAL A 38 -3.94 -10.80 -2.58
C VAL A 38 -4.05 -9.29 -2.32
N GLU A 39 -4.96 -8.89 -1.44
CA GLU A 39 -5.09 -7.50 -1.03
C GLU A 39 -3.84 -6.98 -0.31
N GLU A 40 -3.20 -7.77 0.55
CA GLU A 40 -1.94 -7.36 1.19
C GLU A 40 -0.79 -7.25 0.18
N GLN A 41 -0.72 -8.18 -0.77
CA GLN A 41 0.32 -8.19 -1.79
C GLN A 41 0.31 -6.92 -2.65
N LYS A 42 -0.86 -6.38 -3.00
CA LYS A 42 -0.95 -5.16 -3.82
C LYS A 42 -0.23 -3.98 -3.14
N TYR A 43 -0.45 -3.78 -1.84
CA TYR A 43 0.18 -2.70 -1.09
C TYR A 43 1.69 -2.93 -0.90
N ARG A 44 2.10 -4.19 -0.70
CA ARG A 44 3.52 -4.54 -0.60
C ARG A 44 4.25 -4.25 -1.90
N ILE A 45 3.65 -4.62 -3.03
CA ILE A 45 4.18 -4.35 -4.37
C ILE A 45 4.24 -2.85 -4.61
N SER A 46 3.19 -2.09 -4.30
CA SER A 46 3.20 -0.63 -4.44
C SER A 46 4.27 0.05 -3.57
N ALA A 47 4.51 -0.43 -2.35
CA ALA A 47 5.57 0.08 -1.50
C ALA A 47 6.98 -0.19 -2.07
N LEU A 48 7.17 -1.33 -2.75
CA LEU A 48 8.40 -1.64 -3.48
C LEU A 48 8.56 -0.70 -4.67
N HIS A 49 7.54 -0.56 -5.52
CA HIS A 49 7.59 0.36 -6.67
C HIS A 49 7.81 1.82 -6.25
N PHE A 50 7.19 2.28 -5.16
CA PHE A 50 7.47 3.60 -4.59
C PHE A 50 8.96 3.74 -4.23
N SER A 51 9.51 2.74 -3.52
CA SER A 51 10.91 2.71 -3.12
C SER A 51 11.86 2.69 -4.32
N ASP A 52 11.53 1.91 -5.34
CA ASP A 52 12.34 1.75 -6.56
C ASP A 52 12.28 3.02 -7.43
N GLY A 53 11.11 3.64 -7.55
CA GLY A 53 10.95 4.92 -8.23
C GLY A 53 11.76 6.03 -7.56
N PHE A 54 11.67 6.14 -6.23
CA PHE A 54 12.44 7.12 -5.48
C PHE A 54 13.95 6.85 -5.56
N SER A 55 14.38 5.59 -5.42
CA SER A 55 15.77 5.18 -5.61
C SER A 55 16.29 5.54 -7.00
N SER A 56 15.49 5.29 -8.03
CA SER A 56 15.85 5.61 -9.42
C SER A 56 16.03 7.12 -9.63
N ALA A 57 15.15 7.94 -9.05
CA ALA A 57 15.28 9.40 -9.11
C ALA A 57 16.53 9.90 -8.37
N ILE A 58 16.86 9.33 -7.21
CA ILE A 58 18.08 9.67 -6.45
C ILE A 58 19.34 9.35 -7.25
N ASN A 59 19.38 8.18 -7.89
CA ASN A 59 20.53 7.72 -8.66
C ASN A 59 20.73 8.52 -9.96
N LEU A 60 19.68 9.18 -10.44
CA LEU A 60 19.71 10.06 -11.60
C LEU A 60 19.21 11.46 -11.22
N PRO A 61 19.98 12.23 -10.42
CA PRO A 61 19.55 13.53 -9.92
C PRO A 61 19.71 14.64 -10.98
N ASN A 62 19.25 14.36 -12.19
CA ASN A 62 19.32 15.23 -13.37
C ASN A 62 18.07 16.10 -13.54
N GLY A 63 17.05 15.88 -12.72
CA GLY A 63 15.82 16.63 -12.80
C GLY A 63 14.72 16.08 -13.70
N THR A 64 14.95 14.92 -14.28
CA THR A 64 13.95 14.23 -15.07
C THR A 64 13.00 13.50 -14.12
N PRO A 65 11.69 13.77 -14.18
CA PRO A 65 10.74 13.09 -13.31
C PRO A 65 10.68 11.59 -13.63
N VAL A 66 10.77 10.77 -12.60
CA VAL A 66 10.49 9.32 -12.64
C VAL A 66 9.04 9.14 -12.18
N GLN A 67 8.23 8.53 -13.03
CA GLN A 67 6.84 8.18 -12.72
C GLN A 67 6.74 6.72 -12.30
N GLN A 68 5.95 6.46 -11.26
CA GLN A 68 5.47 5.12 -10.92
C GLN A 68 3.95 5.16 -10.97
N GLU A 69 3.39 4.36 -11.87
CA GLU A 69 1.96 4.29 -12.11
C GLU A 69 1.29 3.31 -11.15
N ASP A 70 -0.01 3.49 -10.94
CA ASP A 70 -0.88 2.52 -10.27
C ASP A 70 -0.44 2.10 -8.85
N LEU A 71 0.00 3.05 -8.03
CA LEU A 71 0.39 2.78 -6.66
C LEU A 71 -0.80 2.83 -5.70
N PHE A 72 -0.90 1.80 -4.85
CA PHE A 72 -1.90 1.65 -3.81
C PHE A 72 -1.32 1.99 -2.44
N PHE A 73 -1.99 2.86 -1.70
CA PHE A 73 -1.59 3.28 -0.36
C PHE A 73 -2.72 3.02 0.65
N LYS A 74 -2.37 2.46 1.83
CA LYS A 74 -3.34 2.25 2.91
C LYS A 74 -3.63 3.55 3.64
N GLN A 75 -4.85 3.66 4.15
CA GLN A 75 -5.20 4.72 5.09
C GLN A 75 -4.27 4.71 6.30
N GLY A 76 -3.81 5.90 6.70
CA GLY A 76 -2.94 6.08 7.86
C GLY A 76 -1.45 5.89 7.57
N GLU A 77 -1.07 5.51 6.34
CA GLU A 77 0.34 5.57 5.94
C GLU A 77 0.87 7.01 6.01
N VAL A 78 2.09 7.15 6.51
CA VAL A 78 2.78 8.44 6.68
C VAL A 78 4.16 8.33 6.05
N PHE A 79 4.43 9.22 5.12
CA PHE A 79 5.74 9.45 4.54
C PHE A 79 6.32 10.70 5.20
N THR A 80 7.54 10.58 5.69
CA THR A 80 8.29 11.70 6.25
C THR A 80 9.62 11.79 5.55
N ASP A 81 10.11 13.00 5.42
CA ASP A 81 11.42 13.32 4.89
C ASP A 81 12.52 12.61 5.68
N SER A 82 12.49 12.64 7.02
CA SER A 82 13.40 11.93 7.92
C SER A 82 13.42 10.42 7.69
N ALA A 83 12.27 9.78 7.52
CA ALA A 83 12.21 8.34 7.26
C ALA A 83 12.81 7.96 5.90
N LEU A 84 12.55 8.77 4.86
CA LEU A 84 13.14 8.56 3.54
C LEU A 84 14.63 8.88 3.52
N ALA A 85 15.04 9.99 4.13
CA ALA A 85 16.42 10.41 4.29
C ALA A 85 17.25 9.32 4.96
N LYS A 86 16.75 8.75 6.07
CA LYS A 86 17.39 7.63 6.75
C LYS A 86 17.45 6.37 5.88
N LYS A 87 16.38 6.05 5.14
CA LYS A 87 16.32 4.84 4.30
C LYS A 87 17.29 4.91 3.11
N PHE A 88 17.49 6.10 2.56
CA PHE A 88 18.30 6.34 1.35
C PHE A 88 19.63 7.07 1.63
N ASN A 89 20.02 7.22 2.89
CA ASN A 89 21.26 7.84 3.35
C ASN A 89 21.47 9.28 2.86
N PHE A 90 20.46 10.14 3.00
CA PHE A 90 20.63 11.58 2.81
C PHE A 90 21.37 12.19 4.00
N GLU A 91 22.25 13.15 3.72
CA GLU A 91 22.97 13.91 4.75
C GLU A 91 22.08 14.93 5.47
N ASP A 92 21.09 15.48 4.77
CA ASP A 92 20.13 16.46 5.28
C ASP A 92 18.70 16.00 4.96
N GLU A 93 17.89 15.88 6.01
CA GLU A 93 16.50 15.41 5.94
C GLU A 93 15.60 16.40 5.21
N THR A 94 15.91 17.70 5.26
CA THR A 94 15.08 18.77 4.69
C THR A 94 15.12 18.84 3.17
N CYS A 95 15.94 18.00 2.53
CA CYS A 95 16.08 17.96 1.08
C CYS A 95 14.95 17.20 0.37
N ILE A 96 13.96 16.66 1.10
CA ILE A 96 12.84 15.91 0.54
C ILE A 96 11.54 16.67 0.79
N LEU A 97 10.83 17.00 -0.28
CA LEU A 97 9.56 17.72 -0.22
C LEU A 97 8.44 16.91 -0.87
N PHE A 98 7.26 16.93 -0.24
CA PHE A 98 6.06 16.26 -0.70
C PHE A 98 5.06 17.25 -1.31
N PHE A 99 4.31 16.79 -2.29
CA PHE A 99 3.25 17.52 -2.97
C PHE A 99 2.07 16.58 -3.25
N THR A 100 0.88 17.16 -3.40
CA THR A 100 -0.32 16.41 -3.82
C THR A 100 -1.27 17.31 -4.57
N ASP A 101 -1.98 16.73 -5.53
CA ASP A 101 -3.31 17.17 -5.96
C ASP A 101 -4.40 16.14 -5.64
N HIS A 102 -4.01 14.97 -5.14
CA HIS A 102 -4.91 13.89 -4.80
C HIS A 102 -5.62 14.15 -3.45
N SER A 103 -6.95 14.14 -3.44
CA SER A 103 -7.78 14.45 -2.26
C SER A 103 -7.64 13.44 -1.11
N GLY A 104 -7.19 12.23 -1.40
CA GLY A 104 -6.91 11.20 -0.39
C GLY A 104 -5.55 11.36 0.32
N VAL A 105 -4.70 12.29 -0.12
CA VAL A 105 -3.39 12.57 0.47
C VAL A 105 -3.40 13.98 1.05
N SER A 106 -2.86 14.14 2.26
CA SER A 106 -2.62 15.44 2.87
C SER A 106 -1.14 15.61 3.09
N VAL A 107 -0.63 16.75 2.63
CA VAL A 107 0.75 17.17 2.85
C VAL A 107 0.76 18.28 3.90
N SER A 108 1.76 18.27 4.78
CA SER A 108 1.96 19.30 5.79
C SER A 108 2.29 20.66 5.16
N ALA A 109 2.07 21.75 5.89
CA ALA A 109 2.30 23.10 5.36
C ALA A 109 3.76 23.37 4.97
N ASP A 110 4.70 22.71 5.65
CA ASP A 110 6.14 22.73 5.39
C ASP A 110 6.60 21.69 4.36
N GLN A 111 5.68 20.86 3.83
CA GLN A 111 5.94 19.87 2.79
C GLN A 111 6.88 18.72 3.19
N HIS A 112 7.18 18.53 4.47
CA HIS A 112 8.06 17.45 4.94
C HIS A 112 7.33 16.17 5.33
N ILE A 113 5.99 16.20 5.38
CA ILE A 113 5.15 15.07 5.77
C ILE A 113 4.02 14.90 4.76
N ALA A 114 3.86 13.70 4.22
CA ALA A 114 2.67 13.28 3.48
C ALA A 114 1.92 12.18 4.25
N ARG A 115 0.61 12.35 4.43
CA ARG A 115 -0.27 11.42 5.12
C ARG A 115 -1.40 10.98 4.22
N ILE A 116 -1.63 9.68 4.18
CA ILE A 116 -2.73 9.07 3.44
C ILE A 116 -3.99 9.10 4.33
N ILE A 117 -4.95 9.98 4.02
CA ILE A 117 -6.17 10.16 4.81
C ILE A 117 -7.21 9.07 4.51
N HIS A 118 -7.28 8.66 3.25
CA HIS A 118 -8.17 7.59 2.76
C HIS A 118 -7.35 6.64 1.89
N PRO A 119 -7.78 5.38 1.65
CA PRO A 119 -7.10 4.53 0.68
C PRO A 119 -6.99 5.23 -0.68
N VAL A 120 -5.77 5.27 -1.23
CA VAL A 120 -5.46 5.98 -2.48
C VAL A 120 -4.92 4.99 -3.50
N HIS A 121 -5.38 5.15 -4.75
CA HIS A 121 -4.79 4.57 -5.95
C HIS A 121 -4.41 5.74 -6.86
N THR A 122 -3.11 5.98 -7.03
CA THR A 122 -2.61 7.15 -7.75
C THR A 122 -1.20 6.92 -8.28
N ASP A 123 -0.83 7.74 -9.26
CA ASP A 123 0.54 7.79 -9.76
C ASP A 123 1.40 8.66 -8.84
N VAL A 124 2.66 8.28 -8.70
CA VAL A 124 3.64 9.06 -7.94
C VAL A 124 4.78 9.48 -8.83
N PHE A 125 5.10 10.77 -8.75
CA PHE A 125 6.16 11.40 -9.51
C PHE A 125 7.30 11.79 -8.58
N PHE A 126 8.52 11.40 -8.96
CA PHE A 126 9.74 11.68 -8.23
C PHE A 126 10.67 12.52 -9.09
N ASP A 127 11.08 13.69 -8.60
CA ASP A 127 12.05 14.55 -9.27
C ASP A 127 13.17 14.91 -8.31
N CYS A 128 14.39 14.45 -8.58
CA CYS A 128 15.57 14.76 -7.80
C CYS A 128 16.58 15.57 -8.63
N LYS A 129 17.15 16.60 -8.02
CA LYS A 129 18.17 17.47 -8.61
C LYS A 129 19.28 17.76 -7.60
N ASN A 130 20.52 17.80 -8.06
CA ASN A 130 21.62 18.29 -7.22
C ASN A 130 21.59 19.82 -7.16
N ILE A 131 21.13 20.39 -6.04
CA ILE A 131 20.98 21.84 -5.88
C ILE A 131 21.71 22.30 -4.60
N GLY A 132 22.79 23.06 -4.79
CA GLY A 132 23.50 23.71 -3.68
C GLY A 132 24.02 22.70 -2.65
N ALA A 133 23.57 22.87 -1.40
CA ALA A 133 23.88 22.01 -0.26
C ALA A 133 23.03 20.72 -0.20
N CYS A 134 21.85 20.70 -0.83
CA CYS A 134 21.03 19.51 -0.96
C CYS A 134 21.42 18.71 -2.21
N ARG A 135 22.23 17.66 -2.00
CA ARG A 135 22.69 16.75 -3.06
C ARG A 135 22.34 15.30 -2.69
N PRO A 136 21.16 14.79 -3.09
CA PRO A 136 20.14 15.41 -3.97
C PRO A 136 19.01 16.14 -3.21
N HIS A 137 18.37 17.11 -3.87
CA HIS A 137 17.10 17.71 -3.47
C HIS A 137 15.96 17.04 -4.25
N CYS A 138 15.02 16.40 -3.55
CA CYS A 138 13.98 15.55 -4.14
C CYS A 138 12.57 16.08 -3.86
N ARG A 139 11.72 16.00 -4.88
CA ARG A 139 10.29 16.31 -4.82
C ARG A 139 9.49 15.05 -5.12
N VAL A 140 8.54 14.73 -4.25
CA VAL A 140 7.65 13.57 -4.39
C VAL A 140 6.22 14.10 -4.51
N SER A 141 5.52 13.76 -5.59
CA SER A 141 4.16 14.25 -5.85
C SER A 141 3.20 13.11 -6.06
N PHE A 142 2.08 13.12 -5.35
CA PHE A 142 0.98 12.17 -5.52
C PHE A 142 -0.10 12.77 -6.44
N GLY A 143 -0.38 12.09 -7.56
CA GLY A 143 -1.43 12.42 -8.52
C GLY A 143 -1.09 13.49 -9.57
N LYS A 144 -0.09 14.35 -9.30
CA LYS A 144 0.30 15.42 -10.22
C LYS A 144 1.72 15.26 -10.77
N GLU A 145 1.84 15.41 -12.09
CA GLU A 145 3.15 15.58 -12.72
C GLU A 145 3.84 16.85 -12.21
N LEU A 146 5.10 16.70 -11.81
CA LEU A 146 5.90 17.82 -11.33
C LEU A 146 6.34 18.68 -12.53
N PRO A 147 6.12 20.01 -12.52
CA PRO A 147 6.55 20.86 -13.61
C PRO A 147 8.07 20.80 -13.75
N ILE A 148 8.52 20.51 -14.97
CA ILE A 148 9.91 20.60 -15.39
C ILE A 148 10.32 22.08 -15.26
N ARG A 149 11.23 22.38 -14.33
CA ARG A 149 11.84 23.70 -14.18
C ARG A 149 13.34 23.62 -14.33
#